data_AF-A0A7V6A2A5-F1
#
_entry.id   AF-A0A7V6A2A5-F1
#
_cell.length_a   1.000
_cell.length_b   1.000
_cell.length_c   1.000
_cell.angle_alpha   90.00
_cell.angle_beta   90.00
_cell.angle_gamma   90.00
#
_symmetry.space_group_name_H-M   'P 1'
#
loop_
_entity.id
_entity.type
_entity.pdbx_description
1 polymer ?
#
loop_
_entity_poly.entity_id
_entity_poly.type
_entity_poly.pdbx_seq_one_letter_code
_entity_poly.pdbx_strand_id
1 'polypeptide(L)'
;MVRESYCGLCDDCQLGHRDFLETVTRLKEYLDQFRANWWVHCFPEEEGFSFPEFRKGVDWFLSHTECPGCKGGKGMDLCPIRTCAKERGLEHCSLCPDLDLCDKFDLLMVQFPDVKINLRRRQLKMKAQQFHQRLAAKKIEG
;
A
#
# COMPACT_ATOMS: atom_id res chain seq x y z
N MET A 1 -0.61 0.17 13.74
CA MET A 1 -1.36 -1.03 13.29
C MET A 1 -0.67 -1.62 12.06
N VAL A 2 -0.49 -2.95 11.96
CA VAL A 2 0.05 -3.56 10.73
C VAL A 2 -1.07 -3.56 9.68
N ARG A 3 -0.79 -3.01 8.49
CA ARG A 3 -1.76 -2.98 7.40
C ARG A 3 -1.81 -4.36 6.76
N GLU A 4 -2.96 -5.01 6.80
CA GLU A 4 -3.10 -6.37 6.28
C GLU A 4 -3.83 -6.41 4.93
N SER A 5 -3.32 -7.22 4.01
CA SER A 5 -3.97 -7.46 2.72
C SER A 5 -3.99 -8.93 2.34
N TYR A 6 -4.79 -9.26 1.32
CA TYR A 6 -4.71 -10.56 0.65
C TYR A 6 -3.71 -10.51 -0.51
N CYS A 7 -3.68 -9.39 -1.25
CA CYS A 7 -2.95 -9.24 -2.52
C CYS A 7 -1.56 -8.63 -2.38
N GLY A 8 -1.06 -8.37 -1.18
CA GLY A 8 0.23 -7.73 -0.93
C GLY A 8 0.31 -6.24 -1.27
N LEU A 9 -0.66 -5.66 -1.98
CA LEU A 9 -0.63 -4.25 -2.41
C LEU A 9 -0.60 -3.28 -1.22
N CYS A 10 -1.37 -3.57 -0.17
CA CYS A 10 -1.38 -2.70 1.01
C CYS A 10 -0.06 -2.78 1.78
N ASP A 11 0.65 -3.90 1.67
CA ASP A 11 1.92 -4.12 2.36
C ASP A 11 3.03 -3.18 1.85
N ASP A 12 2.91 -2.70 0.60
CA ASP A 12 3.85 -1.80 -0.06
C ASP A 12 3.35 -0.33 -0.09
N CYS A 13 2.21 -0.02 0.55
CA CYS A 13 1.59 1.31 0.49
C CYS A 13 2.30 2.32 1.42
N GLN A 14 2.67 3.48 0.85
CA GLN A 14 3.47 4.51 1.53
C GLN A 14 2.69 5.42 2.49
N LEU A 15 1.37 5.25 2.60
CA LEU A 15 0.59 6.02 3.56
C LEU A 15 1.11 5.73 4.99
N GLY A 16 1.50 6.80 5.69
CA GLY A 16 2.09 6.72 7.02
C GLY A 16 3.59 6.38 7.03
N HIS A 17 4.24 6.19 5.87
CA HIS A 17 5.68 5.97 5.80
C HIS A 17 6.43 7.21 6.30
N ARG A 18 7.47 7.02 7.10
CA ARG A 18 8.22 8.11 7.74
C ARG A 18 8.69 9.16 6.73
N ASP A 19 9.38 8.73 5.68
CA ASP A 19 9.95 9.65 4.67
C ASP A 19 8.85 10.42 3.92
N PHE A 20 7.70 9.80 3.71
CA PHE A 20 6.54 10.45 3.11
C PHE A 20 6.00 11.53 4.04
N LEU A 21 5.79 11.22 5.32
CA LEU A 21 5.30 12.19 6.30
C LEU A 21 6.28 13.34 6.54
N GLU A 22 7.58 13.07 6.56
CA GLU A 22 8.62 14.08 6.66
C GLU A 22 8.59 15.03 5.46
N THR A 23 8.44 14.47 4.26
CA THR A 23 8.29 15.26 3.03
C THR A 23 7.04 16.15 3.06
N VAL A 24 5.89 15.59 3.47
CA VAL A 24 4.63 16.35 3.57
C VAL A 24 4.72 17.45 4.65
N THR A 25 5.39 17.17 5.76
CA THR A 25 5.62 18.14 6.84
C THR A 25 6.45 19.31 6.33
N ARG A 26 7.57 19.03 5.66
CA ARG A 26 8.44 20.06 5.08
C ARG A 26 7.72 20.89 4.03
N LEU A 27 6.89 20.27 3.19
CA LEU A 27 6.04 20.99 2.25
C LEU A 27 5.08 21.94 2.98
N LYS A 28 4.40 21.46 4.03
CA LYS A 28 3.51 22.28 4.86
C LYS A 28 4.23 23.52 5.42
N GLU A 29 5.44 23.35 5.94
CA GLU A 29 6.24 24.46 6.48
C GLU A 29 6.54 25.53 5.42
N TYR A 30 6.92 25.12 4.20
CA TYR A 30 7.11 26.06 3.09
C TYR A 30 5.80 26.75 2.72
N LEU A 31 4.69 26.02 2.68
CA LEU A 31 3.39 26.61 2.39
C LEU A 31 2.97 27.61 3.46
N ASP A 32 3.21 27.36 4.74
CA ASP A 32 2.89 28.27 5.85
C ASP A 32 3.70 29.57 5.79
N GLN A 33 4.97 29.49 5.39
CA GLN A 33 5.81 30.67 5.14
C GLN A 33 5.38 31.41 3.87
N PHE A 34 4.87 30.68 2.87
CA PHE A 34 4.34 31.26 1.67
C PHE A 34 3.02 31.96 1.98
N ARG A 35 3.06 33.30 2.02
CA ARG A 35 1.88 34.17 2.24
C ARG A 35 0.96 34.19 1.03
N ALA A 36 0.64 33.02 0.45
CA ALA A 36 -0.11 32.89 -0.78
C ALA A 36 -1.44 33.64 -0.71
N ASN A 37 -2.10 33.67 0.46
CA ASN A 37 -3.34 34.45 0.68
C ASN A 37 -3.19 35.92 0.27
N TRP A 38 -1.99 36.51 0.39
CA TRP A 38 -1.67 37.86 -0.05
C TRP A 38 -1.33 37.95 -1.53
N TRP A 39 -0.91 36.86 -2.15
CA TRP A 39 -0.49 36.79 -3.54
C TRP A 39 -1.48 36.01 -4.42
N VAL A 40 -2.64 35.55 -3.91
CA VAL A 40 -3.61 34.75 -4.68
C VAL A 40 -4.04 35.50 -5.95
N HIS A 41 -4.20 36.81 -5.85
CA HIS A 41 -4.52 37.69 -6.97
C HIS A 41 -3.38 37.81 -8.02
N CYS A 42 -2.18 37.32 -7.73
CA CYS A 42 -1.07 37.24 -8.67
C CYS A 42 -1.02 35.91 -9.43
N PHE A 43 -1.87 34.95 -9.07
CA PHE A 43 -1.99 33.68 -9.78
C PHE A 43 -3.17 33.74 -10.76
N PRO A 44 -3.07 33.08 -11.92
CA PRO A 44 -4.17 33.02 -12.88
C PRO A 44 -5.41 32.38 -12.23
N GLU A 45 -6.53 33.11 -12.20
CA GLU A 45 -7.81 32.60 -11.66
C GLU A 45 -8.39 31.44 -12.50
N GLU A 46 -7.98 31.33 -13.76
CA GLU A 46 -8.56 30.41 -14.76
C GLU A 46 -8.02 28.97 -14.69
N GLU A 47 -7.00 28.69 -13.86
CA GLU A 47 -6.36 27.37 -13.80
C GLU A 47 -7.05 26.37 -12.83
N GLY A 48 -8.16 26.77 -12.19
CA GLY A 48 -8.99 25.86 -11.38
C GLY A 48 -8.32 25.34 -10.11
N PHE A 49 -7.22 25.96 -9.65
CA PHE A 49 -6.47 25.52 -8.48
C PHE A 49 -6.88 26.28 -7.20
N SER A 50 -7.38 25.55 -6.20
CA SER A 50 -7.74 26.11 -4.90
C SER A 50 -6.65 25.88 -3.86
N PHE A 51 -5.88 26.92 -3.56
CA PHE A 51 -4.84 26.87 -2.54
C PHE A 51 -5.36 26.52 -1.13
N PRO A 52 -6.53 27.03 -0.68
CA PRO A 52 -7.14 26.58 0.57
C PRO A 52 -7.46 25.08 0.59
N GLU A 53 -8.01 24.52 -0.49
CA GLU A 53 -8.30 23.08 -0.57
C GLU A 53 -7.00 22.25 -0.61
N PHE A 54 -5.96 22.75 -1.29
CA PHE A 54 -4.66 22.11 -1.30
C PHE A 54 -4.06 21.99 0.11
N ARG A 55 -4.11 23.07 0.92
CA ARG A 55 -3.66 23.02 2.32
C ARG A 55 -4.44 22.01 3.16
N LYS A 56 -5.76 21.94 3.01
CA LYS A 56 -6.58 20.92 3.66
C LYS A 56 -6.12 19.52 3.27
N GLY A 57 -5.77 19.29 2.01
CA GLY A 57 -5.21 18.02 1.54
C GLY A 57 -3.87 17.68 2.21
N VAL A 58 -2.98 18.65 2.37
CA VAL A 58 -1.70 18.46 3.10
C VAL A 58 -1.95 18.09 4.56
N ASP A 59 -2.85 18.80 5.25
CA ASP A 59 -3.22 18.49 6.63
C ASP A 59 -3.90 17.11 6.76
N TRP A 60 -4.68 16.72 5.75
CA TRP A 60 -5.32 15.41 5.70
C TRP A 60 -4.30 14.27 5.71
N PHE A 61 -3.23 14.37 4.90
CA PHE A 61 -2.18 13.34 4.87
C PHE A 61 -1.44 13.18 6.21
N LEU A 62 -1.27 14.27 6.96
CA LEU A 62 -0.62 14.25 8.27
C LEU A 62 -1.52 13.72 9.39
N SER A 63 -2.85 13.83 9.24
CA SER A 63 -3.83 13.37 10.22
C SER A 63 -4.39 11.97 9.94
N HIS A 64 -4.29 11.48 8.72
CA HIS A 64 -4.85 10.19 8.28
C HIS A 64 -3.75 9.22 7.85
N THR A 65 -2.80 8.97 8.74
CA THR A 65 -1.62 8.13 8.47
C THR A 65 -1.92 6.63 8.54
N GLU A 66 -3.06 6.26 9.13
CA GLU A 66 -3.43 4.88 9.36
C GLU A 66 -4.42 4.35 8.32
N CYS A 67 -4.21 3.09 7.91
CA CYS A 67 -5.20 2.34 7.16
C CYS A 67 -5.10 0.87 7.60
N PRO A 68 -6.21 0.25 8.06
CA PRO A 68 -6.21 -1.12 8.57
C PRO A 68 -6.08 -2.17 7.45
N GLY A 69 -6.05 -1.74 6.18
CA GLY A 69 -5.93 -2.62 5.03
C GLY A 69 -7.24 -3.30 4.66
N CYS A 70 -7.18 -4.16 3.64
CA CYS A 70 -8.38 -4.75 3.07
C CYS A 70 -8.98 -5.87 3.92
N LYS A 71 -8.19 -6.49 4.80
CA LYS A 71 -8.71 -7.38 5.84
C LYS A 71 -9.46 -6.62 6.93
N GLY A 72 -9.04 -5.38 7.22
CA GLY A 72 -9.73 -4.46 8.13
C GLY A 72 -10.92 -3.71 7.51
N GLY A 73 -11.51 -4.23 6.41
CA GLY A 73 -12.72 -3.68 5.81
C GLY A 73 -12.52 -2.51 4.84
N LYS A 74 -11.28 -2.18 4.45
CA LYS A 74 -11.01 -1.15 3.42
C LYS A 74 -10.87 -1.76 2.02
N GLY A 75 -10.66 -0.91 1.01
CA GLY A 75 -10.50 -1.31 -0.39
C GLY A 75 -11.83 -1.56 -1.10
N MET A 76 -11.76 -2.07 -2.34
CA MET A 76 -12.93 -2.33 -3.18
C MET A 76 -13.91 -3.33 -2.51
N ASP A 77 -15.20 -2.98 -2.51
CA ASP A 77 -16.28 -3.80 -1.94
C ASP A 77 -16.31 -5.21 -2.54
N LEU A 78 -16.31 -5.29 -3.87
CA LEU A 78 -16.29 -6.53 -4.64
C LEU A 78 -14.90 -6.80 -5.24
N CYS A 79 -13.92 -7.08 -4.38
CA CYS A 79 -12.58 -7.44 -4.81
C CYS A 79 -12.48 -8.95 -5.15
N PRO A 80 -12.24 -9.35 -6.41
CA PRO A 80 -12.20 -10.77 -6.80
C PRO A 80 -11.05 -11.55 -6.15
N ILE A 81 -9.95 -10.87 -5.83
CA ILE A 81 -8.80 -11.47 -5.13
C ILE A 81 -9.18 -11.80 -3.67
N ARG A 82 -9.87 -10.86 -2.99
CA ARG A 82 -10.33 -11.04 -1.60
C ARG A 82 -11.32 -12.20 -1.52
N THR A 83 -12.31 -12.22 -2.41
CA THR A 83 -13.32 -13.29 -2.45
C THR A 83 -12.66 -14.65 -2.67
N CYS A 84 -11.80 -14.78 -3.68
CA CYS A 84 -11.08 -16.01 -3.97
C CYS A 84 -10.21 -16.48 -2.78
N ALA A 85 -9.47 -15.56 -2.14
CA ALA A 85 -8.64 -15.91 -0.99
C ALA A 85 -9.48 -16.44 0.18
N LYS A 86 -10.62 -15.80 0.48
CA LYS A 86 -11.55 -16.26 1.52
C LYS A 86 -12.17 -17.62 1.20
N GLU A 87 -12.67 -17.81 -0.02
CA GLU A 87 -13.25 -19.08 -0.46
C GLU A 87 -12.26 -20.25 -0.38
N ARG A 88 -10.98 -19.97 -0.65
CA ARG A 88 -9.89 -20.95 -0.58
C ARG A 88 -9.24 -21.08 0.80
N GLY A 89 -9.68 -20.32 1.80
CA GLY A 89 -9.06 -20.31 3.13
C GLY A 89 -7.59 -19.82 3.14
N LEU A 90 -7.23 -18.94 2.21
CA LEU A 90 -5.88 -18.38 2.10
C LEU A 90 -5.77 -17.09 2.91
N GLU A 91 -4.86 -17.08 3.89
CA GLU A 91 -4.53 -15.87 4.64
C GLU A 91 -3.85 -14.80 3.77
N HIS A 92 -3.10 -15.20 2.74
CA HIS A 92 -2.43 -14.27 1.85
C HIS A 92 -2.19 -14.94 0.49
N CYS A 93 -2.28 -14.20 -0.61
CA CYS A 93 -2.09 -14.75 -1.96
C CYS A 93 -0.67 -15.27 -2.21
N SER A 94 0.33 -14.84 -1.43
CA SER A 94 1.68 -15.43 -1.47
C SER A 94 1.71 -16.90 -1.01
N LEU A 95 0.67 -17.38 -0.32
CA LEU A 95 0.49 -18.79 0.04
C LEU A 95 -0.22 -19.59 -1.06
N CYS A 96 -0.76 -18.94 -2.09
CA CYS A 96 -1.47 -19.60 -3.17
C CYS A 96 -0.51 -20.40 -4.06
N PRO A 97 -0.71 -21.71 -4.26
CA PRO A 97 0.12 -22.51 -5.16
C PRO A 97 -0.02 -22.07 -6.62
N ASP A 98 -1.19 -21.58 -7.00
CA ASP A 98 -1.53 -21.21 -8.40
C ASP A 98 -1.25 -19.73 -8.71
N LEU A 99 -0.51 -19.03 -7.84
CA LEU A 99 -0.28 -17.58 -7.97
C LEU A 99 0.28 -17.18 -9.33
N ASP A 100 1.09 -18.04 -9.96
CA ASP A 100 1.70 -17.78 -11.27
C ASP A 100 0.66 -17.58 -12.37
N LEU A 101 -0.30 -18.50 -12.43
CA LEU A 101 -1.33 -18.56 -13.47
C LEU A 101 -2.60 -17.77 -13.07
N CYS A 102 -2.58 -17.12 -11.91
CA CYS A 102 -3.74 -16.39 -11.40
C CYS A 102 -4.01 -15.11 -12.23
N ASP A 103 -5.18 -15.05 -12.83
CA ASP A 103 -5.73 -13.96 -13.65
C ASP A 103 -6.39 -12.84 -12.80
N LYS A 104 -6.73 -13.13 -11.53
CA LYS A 104 -7.46 -12.18 -10.67
C LYS A 104 -6.69 -10.88 -10.40
N PHE A 105 -5.39 -10.85 -10.72
CA PHE A 105 -4.53 -9.68 -10.58
C PHE A 105 -4.56 -8.75 -11.79
N ASP A 106 -5.17 -9.15 -12.92
CA ASP A 106 -5.13 -8.39 -14.18
C ASP A 106 -5.61 -6.94 -13.99
N LEU A 107 -6.69 -6.75 -13.22
CA LEU A 107 -7.21 -5.42 -12.89
C LEU A 107 -6.23 -4.56 -12.08
N LEU A 108 -5.41 -5.18 -11.22
CA LEU A 108 -4.43 -4.46 -10.40
C LEU A 108 -3.17 -4.15 -11.21
N MET A 109 -2.75 -5.07 -12.09
CA MET A 109 -1.52 -4.93 -12.87
C MET A 109 -1.57 -3.76 -13.86
N VAL A 110 -2.76 -3.26 -14.21
CA VAL A 110 -2.92 -2.02 -15.00
C VAL A 110 -2.30 -0.81 -14.29
N GLN A 111 -2.50 -0.69 -12.97
CA GLN A 111 -2.04 0.45 -12.16
C GLN A 111 -0.79 0.11 -11.33
N PHE A 112 -0.61 -1.17 -11.01
CA PHE A 112 0.45 -1.69 -10.14
C PHE A 112 1.13 -2.89 -10.81
N PRO A 113 1.90 -2.67 -11.90
CA PRO A 113 2.46 -3.76 -12.71
C PRO A 113 3.35 -4.72 -11.91
N ASP A 114 4.03 -4.21 -10.88
CA ASP A 114 4.94 -5.02 -10.06
C ASP A 114 4.27 -5.83 -8.94
N VAL A 115 2.96 -5.67 -8.72
CA VAL A 115 2.27 -6.29 -7.56
C VAL A 115 2.42 -7.81 -7.56
N LYS A 116 2.27 -8.45 -8.73
CA LYS A 116 2.37 -9.91 -8.87
C LYS A 116 3.82 -10.37 -8.74
N ILE A 117 4.77 -9.60 -9.27
CA ILE A 117 6.21 -9.86 -9.13
C ILE A 117 6.62 -9.80 -7.65
N ASN A 118 6.21 -8.76 -6.93
CA ASN A 118 6.49 -8.59 -5.51
C ASN A 118 5.88 -9.73 -4.67
N LEU A 119 4.64 -10.14 -4.98
CA LEU A 119 4.02 -11.29 -4.35
C LEU A 119 4.79 -12.60 -4.60
N ARG A 120 5.27 -12.83 -5.82
CA ARG A 120 6.07 -14.03 -6.14
C ARG A 120 7.41 -14.01 -5.42
N ARG A 121 8.07 -12.85 -5.31
CA ARG A 121 9.28 -12.68 -4.49
C ARG A 121 9.01 -13.03 -3.02
N ARG A 122 7.90 -12.54 -2.46
CA ARG A 122 7.46 -12.88 -1.08
C ARG A 122 7.25 -14.40 -0.93
N GLN A 123 6.57 -15.04 -1.90
CA GLN A 123 6.35 -16.48 -1.89
C GLN A 123 7.66 -17.29 -1.91
N LEU A 124 8.61 -16.93 -2.76
CA LEU A 124 9.90 -17.60 -2.84
C LEU A 124 10.70 -17.46 -1.53
N LYS A 125 10.71 -16.26 -0.94
CA LYS A 125 11.37 -16.00 0.35
C LYS A 125 10.81 -16.88 1.47
N MET A 126 9.48 -17.01 1.56
CA MET A 126 8.83 -17.87 2.55
C MET A 126 9.18 -19.35 2.33
N LYS A 127 9.14 -19.84 1.09
CA LYS A 127 9.50 -21.23 0.77
C LYS A 127 10.95 -21.53 1.16
N ALA A 128 11.88 -20.62 0.88
CA ALA A 128 13.27 -20.76 1.27
C ALA A 128 13.43 -20.82 2.81
N GLN A 129 12.74 -19.94 3.54
CA GLN A 129 12.74 -19.95 5.02
C GLN A 129 12.22 -21.27 5.59
N GLN A 130 11.10 -21.78 5.08
CA GLN A 130 10.54 -23.07 5.49
C GLN A 130 11.49 -24.23 5.20
N PHE A 131 12.18 -24.20 4.05
CA PHE A 131 13.19 -25.20 3.71
C PHE A 131 14.35 -25.20 4.71
N HIS A 132 14.90 -24.02 5.04
CA HIS A 132 15.98 -23.89 6.03
C HIS A 132 15.55 -24.37 7.42
N GLN A 133 14.33 -24.06 7.86
CA GLN A 133 13.80 -24.53 9.14
C GLN A 133 13.71 -26.05 9.20
N ARG A 134 13.26 -26.71 8.13
CA ARG A 134 13.22 -28.19 8.04
C ARG A 134 14.60 -28.81 8.12
N LEU A 135 15.61 -28.20 7.47
CA LEU A 135 16.99 -28.68 7.56
C LEU A 135 17.56 -28.53 8.97
N ALA A 136 17.24 -27.43 9.67
CA ALA A 136 17.67 -27.21 11.05
C ALA A 136 17.03 -28.22 12.02
N ALA A 137 15.72 -28.49 11.89
CA ALA A 137 15.02 -29.48 12.70
C ALA A 137 15.62 -30.89 12.54
N LYS A 138 15.89 -31.31 11.30
CA LYS A 138 16.52 -32.63 11.03
C LYS A 138 17.94 -32.78 11.60
N LYS A 139 18.67 -31.68 11.80
CA LYS A 139 20.01 -31.70 12.43
C LYS A 139 19.96 -31.81 13.95
N ILE A 140 18.82 -31.52 14.57
CA ILE A 140 18.62 -31.62 16.02
C ILE A 140 18.13 -33.03 16.41
N GLU A 141 17.47 -33.73 15.47
CA GLU A 141 16.90 -35.07 15.66
C GLU A 141 17.87 -36.23 15.33
N GLY A 142 19.06 -35.95 14.80
CA GLY A 142 20.07 -36.95 14.42
C GLY A 142 21.44 -36.65 15.02
#